data_AF-A0A653W9D5-F1
#
_entry.id   AF-A0A653W9D5-F1
#
_cell.length_a   1.000
_cell.length_b   1.000
_cell.length_c   1.000
_cell.angle_alpha   90.00
_cell.angle_beta   90.00
_cell.angle_gamma   90.00
#
_symmetry.space_group_name_H-M   'P 1'
#
loop_
_entity.id
_entity.type
_entity.pdbx_description
1 polymer ?
#
loop_
_entity_poly.entity_id
_entity_poly.type
_entity_poly.pdbx_seq_one_letter_code
_entity_poly.pdbx_strand_id
1 'polypeptide(L)'
;MSRILVAAGLFVVLAGEAVAAPQCPSEVDTQQQLTAAVPGWRDLRSKTPHRFSQVTFYDGQPAEQVSLAPDATRKVRDREVSTWQFANTSERRVWIECGYAGTSISLAQELPAGTKSCSVSYNPKVRLSGLPRIEQLECK
;
A
#
# COMPACT_ATOMS: atom_id res chain seq x y z
N MET A 1 49.49 9.20 45.84
CA MET A 1 48.05 8.89 45.73
C MET A 1 47.55 9.50 44.43
N SER A 2 47.56 8.73 43.33
CA SER A 2 47.22 9.22 41.99
C SER A 2 45.76 8.88 41.69
N ARG A 3 44.93 9.89 41.40
CA ARG A 3 43.51 9.71 41.04
C ARG A 3 43.40 9.63 39.52
N ILE A 4 43.14 8.44 39.01
CA ILE A 4 42.84 8.19 37.59
C ILE A 4 41.37 8.55 37.37
N LEU A 5 41.12 9.57 36.55
CA LEU A 5 39.79 9.91 36.05
C LEU A 5 39.48 9.04 34.84
N VAL A 6 38.56 8.09 34.99
CA VAL A 6 38.01 7.30 33.89
C VAL A 6 36.89 8.10 33.24
N ALA A 7 37.16 8.70 32.08
CA ALA A 7 36.13 9.33 31.25
C ALA A 7 35.37 8.23 30.51
N ALA A 8 34.15 7.91 30.98
CA ALA A 8 33.23 7.03 30.27
C ALA A 8 32.62 7.78 29.08
N GLY A 9 33.11 7.48 27.87
CA GLY A 9 32.59 8.03 26.63
C GLY A 9 31.20 7.48 26.33
N LEU A 10 30.21 8.37 26.25
CA LEU A 10 28.83 8.06 25.87
C LEU A 10 28.77 7.85 24.34
N PHE A 11 28.76 6.61 23.89
CA PHE A 11 28.49 6.25 22.49
C PHE A 11 26.99 6.46 22.20
N VAL A 12 26.66 7.57 21.55
CA VAL A 12 25.31 7.82 21.01
C VAL A 12 25.17 7.00 19.73
N VAL A 13 24.41 5.91 19.79
CA VAL A 13 24.01 5.14 18.61
C VAL A 13 22.89 5.91 17.92
N LEU A 14 23.20 6.59 16.81
CA LEU A 14 22.19 7.16 15.92
C LEU A 14 21.50 6.02 15.16
N ALA A 15 20.31 5.62 15.59
CA ALA A 15 19.43 4.78 14.79
C ALA A 15 18.91 5.63 13.61
N GLY A 16 19.35 5.34 12.40
CA GLY A 16 18.74 5.89 11.19
C GLY A 16 17.35 5.28 11.03
N GLU A 17 16.30 6.10 11.11
CA GLU A 17 14.95 5.68 10.73
C GLU A 17 14.94 5.45 9.22
N ALA A 18 15.00 4.17 8.81
CA ALA A 18 14.64 3.81 7.45
C ALA A 18 13.17 4.18 7.28
N VAL A 19 12.88 5.20 6.47
CA VAL A 19 11.52 5.60 6.13
C VAL A 19 10.90 4.41 5.41
N ALA A 20 10.11 3.62 6.13
CA ALA A 20 9.46 2.44 5.58
C ALA A 20 8.54 2.89 4.43
N ALA A 21 8.65 2.22 3.29
CA ALA A 21 7.74 2.46 2.18
C ALA A 21 6.28 2.31 2.65
N PRO A 22 5.36 3.18 2.21
CA PRO A 22 3.96 3.14 2.62
C PRO A 22 3.40 1.77 2.29
N GLN A 23 2.87 1.12 3.32
CA GLN A 23 2.19 -0.16 3.20
C GLN A 23 0.69 0.10 3.19
N CYS A 24 -0.01 -0.53 2.25
CA CYS A 24 -1.46 -0.59 2.31
C CYS A 24 -1.87 -1.37 3.57
N PRO A 25 -2.71 -0.81 4.45
CA PRO A 25 -3.26 -1.57 5.56
C PRO A 25 -3.88 -2.87 5.07
N SER A 26 -3.60 -3.99 5.73
CA SER A 26 -4.07 -5.31 5.29
C SER A 26 -5.59 -5.44 5.29
N GLU A 27 -6.24 -4.71 6.20
CA GLU A 27 -7.69 -4.67 6.38
C GLU A 27 -8.14 -3.26 6.79
N VAL A 28 -9.40 -2.93 6.50
CA VAL A 28 -10.11 -1.76 7.04
C VAL A 28 -11.43 -2.19 7.64
N ASP A 29 -11.82 -1.51 8.72
CA ASP A 29 -13.14 -1.62 9.31
C ASP A 29 -14.01 -0.45 8.82
N THR A 30 -15.23 -0.75 8.37
CA THR A 30 -16.13 0.25 7.80
C THR A 30 -17.56 -0.06 8.20
N GLN A 31 -18.38 0.98 8.32
CA GLN A 31 -19.80 0.83 8.56
C GLN A 31 -20.58 1.15 7.29
N GLN A 32 -21.15 0.12 6.67
CA GLN A 32 -22.07 0.26 5.53
C GLN A 32 -23.52 0.14 6.02
N GLN A 33 -24.41 0.96 5.45
CA GLN A 33 -25.83 0.95 5.77
C GLN A 33 -26.65 1.25 4.53
N LEU A 34 -27.84 0.65 4.45
CA LEU A 34 -28.81 1.03 3.43
C LEU A 34 -29.29 2.46 3.67
N THR A 35 -29.39 3.25 2.59
CA THR A 35 -29.95 4.61 2.66
C THR A 35 -31.48 4.60 2.78
N ALA A 36 -32.13 3.49 2.43
CA ALA A 36 -33.56 3.28 2.59
C ALA A 36 -33.87 1.79 2.83
N ALA A 37 -34.96 1.51 3.54
CA ALA A 37 -35.45 0.15 3.71
C ALA A 37 -35.92 -0.44 2.37
N VAL A 38 -35.63 -1.72 2.15
CA VAL A 38 -36.09 -2.45 0.97
C VAL A 38 -37.31 -3.30 1.36
N PRO A 39 -38.52 -3.03 0.83
CA PRO A 39 -39.74 -3.72 1.24
C PRO A 39 -39.63 -5.25 1.08
N GLY A 40 -40.00 -5.99 2.12
CA GLY A 40 -39.94 -7.46 2.13
C GLY A 40 -38.56 -8.05 2.45
N TRP A 41 -37.52 -7.21 2.60
CA TRP A 41 -36.16 -7.65 2.91
C TRP A 41 -35.74 -7.20 4.31
N ARG A 42 -34.89 -8.02 4.96
CA ARG A 42 -34.25 -7.67 6.23
C ARG A 42 -32.81 -7.27 5.96
N ASP A 43 -32.40 -6.14 6.53
CA ASP A 43 -31.00 -5.72 6.52
C ASP A 43 -30.17 -6.64 7.42
N LEU A 44 -29.17 -7.31 6.83
CA LEU A 44 -28.19 -8.14 7.51
C LEU A 44 -26.80 -7.57 7.23
N ARG A 45 -26.09 -7.20 8.30
CA ARG A 45 -24.77 -6.57 8.21
C ARG A 45 -23.68 -7.54 8.66
N SER A 46 -22.62 -7.64 7.87
CA SER A 46 -21.40 -8.35 8.27
C SER A 46 -20.51 -7.42 9.10
N LYS A 47 -19.79 -7.99 10.07
CA LYS A 47 -18.71 -7.32 10.81
C LYS A 47 -17.32 -7.77 10.37
N THR A 48 -17.24 -8.47 9.24
CA THR A 48 -15.96 -8.94 8.70
C THR A 48 -15.20 -7.75 8.12
N PRO A 49 -13.94 -7.50 8.55
CA PRO A 49 -13.12 -6.45 7.97
C PRO A 49 -12.89 -6.67 6.48
N HIS A 50 -12.71 -5.57 5.76
CA HIS A 50 -12.49 -5.58 4.33
C HIS A 50 -11.00 -5.69 4.03
N ARG A 51 -10.62 -6.73 3.29
CA ARG A 51 -9.21 -7.02 2.98
C ARG A 51 -8.69 -6.15 1.84
N PHE A 52 -7.45 -5.71 1.95
CA PHE A 52 -6.71 -5.11 0.84
C PHE A 52 -6.73 -6.04 -0.37
N SER A 53 -7.04 -5.47 -1.54
CA SER A 53 -7.34 -6.25 -2.75
C SER A 53 -6.83 -5.64 -4.04
N GLN A 54 -6.58 -4.33 -4.05
CA GLN A 54 -6.20 -3.59 -5.24
C GLN A 54 -5.19 -2.51 -4.88
N VAL A 55 -4.19 -2.32 -5.74
CA VAL A 55 -3.26 -1.20 -5.66
C VAL A 55 -3.18 -0.50 -7.01
N THR A 56 -3.18 0.84 -6.97
CA THR A 56 -3.00 1.68 -8.13
C THR A 56 -1.96 2.74 -7.82
N PHE A 57 -1.09 3.05 -8.79
CA PHE A 57 -0.16 4.18 -8.71
C PHE A 57 -0.62 5.30 -9.64
N TYR A 58 -0.43 6.55 -9.24
CA TYR A 58 -0.84 7.74 -9.99
C TYR A 58 0.29 8.75 -10.12
N ASP A 59 0.33 9.45 -11.26
CA ASP A 59 1.16 10.64 -11.44
C ASP A 59 0.37 11.88 -10.98
N GLY A 60 0.58 12.32 -9.74
CA GLY A 60 -0.29 13.28 -9.06
C GLY A 60 -1.37 12.62 -8.20
N GLN A 61 -2.32 13.42 -7.73
CA GLN A 61 -3.36 12.94 -6.81
C GLN A 61 -4.35 12.01 -7.56
N PRO A 62 -4.89 10.95 -6.92
CA PRO A 62 -5.83 10.04 -7.57
C PRO A 62 -7.09 10.73 -8.15
N ALA A 63 -7.51 11.86 -7.57
CA ALA A 63 -8.63 12.66 -8.07
C ALA A 63 -8.39 13.21 -9.49
N GLU A 64 -7.14 13.28 -9.93
CA GLU A 64 -6.74 13.71 -11.28
C GLU A 64 -6.79 12.56 -12.30
N GLN A 65 -7.04 11.32 -11.82
CA GLN A 65 -7.29 10.11 -12.61
C GLN A 65 -6.15 9.69 -13.58
N VAL A 66 -4.92 10.10 -13.31
CA VAL A 66 -3.74 9.74 -14.12
C VAL A 66 -3.09 8.46 -13.58
N SER A 67 -3.76 7.32 -13.79
CA SER A 67 -3.24 6.02 -13.36
C SER A 67 -2.03 5.60 -14.19
N LEU A 68 -0.99 5.13 -13.51
CA LEU A 68 0.24 4.61 -14.11
C LEU A 68 0.10 3.11 -14.42
N ALA A 69 0.30 2.73 -15.68
CA ALA A 69 0.48 1.34 -16.06
C ALA A 69 1.85 0.82 -15.59
N PRO A 70 1.98 -0.48 -15.29
CA PRO A 70 3.28 -1.07 -14.95
C PRO A 70 4.21 -1.05 -16.17
N ASP A 71 5.48 -0.74 -15.95
CA ASP A 71 6.53 -0.83 -16.97
C ASP A 71 6.81 -2.27 -17.39
N ALA A 72 6.65 -3.21 -16.45
CA ALA A 72 6.85 -4.63 -16.69
C ALA A 72 5.93 -5.49 -15.85
N THR A 73 5.35 -6.51 -16.48
CA THR A 73 4.71 -7.63 -15.79
C THR A 73 5.41 -8.93 -16.20
N ARG A 74 5.81 -9.75 -15.23
CA ARG A 74 6.57 -10.98 -15.44
C ARG A 74 5.99 -12.11 -14.60
N LYS A 75 5.99 -13.33 -15.15
CA LYS A 75 5.68 -14.53 -14.37
C LYS A 75 6.92 -15.02 -13.64
N VAL A 76 6.82 -15.18 -12.33
CA VAL A 76 7.89 -15.70 -11.48
C VAL A 76 7.32 -16.90 -10.72
N ARG A 77 7.71 -18.12 -11.14
CA ARG A 77 7.14 -19.39 -10.65
C ARG A 77 5.61 -19.41 -10.83
N ASP A 78 4.86 -19.46 -9.73
CA ASP A 78 3.40 -19.48 -9.67
C ASP A 78 2.78 -18.09 -9.50
N ARG A 79 3.60 -17.02 -9.51
CA ARG A 79 3.20 -15.63 -9.28
C ARG A 79 3.33 -14.78 -10.53
N GLU A 80 2.59 -13.68 -10.54
CA GLU A 80 2.75 -12.60 -11.51
C GLU A 80 3.26 -11.36 -10.76
N VAL A 81 4.35 -10.77 -11.23
CA VAL A 81 4.98 -9.60 -10.61
C VAL A 81 4.90 -8.44 -11.59
N SER A 82 4.24 -7.36 -11.18
CA SER A 82 4.19 -6.09 -11.92
C SER A 82 5.11 -5.08 -11.25
N THR A 83 5.85 -4.32 -12.03
CA THR A 83 6.83 -3.33 -11.57
C THR A 83 6.57 -1.99 -12.24
N TRP A 84 6.62 -0.94 -11.42
CA TRP A 84 6.56 0.46 -11.80
C TRP A 84 7.90 1.12 -11.48
N GLN A 85 8.43 1.86 -12.44
CA GLN A 85 9.65 2.64 -12.36
C GLN A 85 9.25 4.11 -12.40
N PHE A 86 9.42 4.81 -11.29
CA PHE A 86 9.19 6.24 -11.21
C PHE A 86 10.49 6.91 -11.60
N ALA A 87 10.57 7.35 -12.86
CA ALA A 87 11.71 8.12 -13.32
C ALA A 87 11.92 9.32 -12.39
N ASN A 88 13.17 9.68 -12.10
CA ASN A 88 13.53 10.87 -11.30
C ASN A 88 13.08 12.20 -11.92
N THR A 89 12.28 12.15 -12.99
CA THR A 89 12.01 13.23 -13.93
C THR A 89 10.58 13.76 -13.88
N SER A 90 9.66 13.15 -13.09
CA SER A 90 8.34 13.76 -12.90
C SER A 90 8.48 14.88 -11.85
N GLU A 91 8.19 16.12 -12.25
CA GLU A 91 8.03 17.24 -11.30
C GLU A 91 6.90 16.97 -10.31
N ARG A 92 5.98 16.07 -10.69
CA ARG A 92 4.82 15.64 -9.94
C ARG A 92 5.15 14.46 -9.02
N ARG A 93 4.52 14.47 -7.86
CA ARG A 93 4.64 13.42 -6.83
C ARG A 93 3.79 12.22 -7.21
N VAL A 94 4.34 11.02 -7.02
CA VAL A 94 3.60 9.77 -7.25
C VAL A 94 2.74 9.44 -6.04
N TRP A 95 1.50 9.04 -6.29
CA TRP A 95 0.56 8.61 -5.25
C TRP A 95 0.29 7.12 -5.35
N ILE A 96 0.02 6.51 -4.20
CA ILE A 96 -0.52 5.15 -4.10
C ILE A 96 -1.98 5.21 -3.64
N GLU A 97 -2.81 4.37 -4.23
CA GLU A 97 -4.17 4.08 -3.78
C GLU A 97 -4.31 2.60 -3.44
N CYS A 98 -4.87 2.29 -2.27
CA CYS A 98 -5.14 0.96 -1.77
C CYS A 98 -6.66 0.73 -1.72
N GLY A 99 -7.17 -0.23 -2.49
CA GLY A 99 -8.59 -0.59 -2.55
C GLY A 99 -8.93 -1.84 -1.74
N TYR A 100 -10.14 -1.85 -1.16
CA TYR A 100 -10.58 -2.86 -0.19
C TYR A 100 -11.79 -3.67 -0.67
N ALA A 101 -11.68 -4.99 -0.58
CA ALA A 101 -12.64 -5.96 -1.09
C ALA A 101 -14.03 -5.80 -0.46
N GLY A 102 -15.06 -5.76 -1.29
CA GLY A 102 -16.45 -5.66 -0.84
C GLY A 102 -16.84 -4.26 -0.36
N THR A 103 -16.08 -3.22 -0.72
CA THR A 103 -16.39 -1.82 -0.41
C THR A 103 -16.10 -0.89 -1.58
N SER A 104 -16.57 0.35 -1.48
CA SER A 104 -16.12 1.48 -2.30
C SER A 104 -15.02 2.31 -1.62
N ILE A 105 -14.43 1.81 -0.54
CA ILE A 105 -13.42 2.53 0.24
C ILE A 105 -12.04 2.26 -0.35
N SER A 106 -11.30 3.34 -0.58
CA SER A 106 -9.88 3.31 -0.86
C SER A 106 -9.14 4.31 0.02
N LEU A 107 -7.87 4.00 0.31
CA LEU A 107 -6.97 4.89 1.02
C LEU A 107 -5.90 5.36 0.04
N ALA A 108 -5.59 6.65 0.06
CA ALA A 108 -4.57 7.23 -0.80
C ALA A 108 -3.59 8.08 -0.01
N GLN A 109 -2.31 8.02 -0.39
CA GLN A 109 -1.26 8.90 0.12
C GLN A 109 -0.15 9.09 -0.92
N GLU A 110 0.63 10.14 -0.74
CA GLU A 110 1.86 10.36 -1.51
C GLU A 110 2.89 9.28 -1.17
N LEU A 111 3.62 8.77 -2.17
CA LEU A 111 4.79 7.95 -1.91
C LEU A 111 5.90 8.83 -1.29
N PRO A 112 6.69 8.32 -0.33
CA PRO A 112 7.81 9.05 0.25
C PRO A 112 8.72 9.61 -0.83
N ALA A 113 9.22 10.82 -0.58
CA ALA A 113 10.21 11.43 -1.44
C ALA A 113 11.39 10.48 -1.61
N GLY A 114 11.76 10.21 -2.87
CA GLY A 114 12.87 9.32 -3.19
C GLY A 114 12.47 7.90 -3.60
N THR A 115 11.21 7.48 -3.44
CA THR A 115 10.74 6.21 -4.02
C THR A 115 10.96 6.21 -5.53
N LYS A 116 11.76 5.25 -6.00
CA LYS A 116 12.16 5.06 -7.41
C LYS A 116 11.34 3.98 -8.09
N SER A 117 10.82 3.03 -7.33
CA SER A 117 10.12 1.89 -7.90
C SER A 117 9.13 1.29 -6.91
N CYS A 118 8.09 0.67 -7.44
CA CYS A 118 7.25 -0.25 -6.70
C CYS A 118 7.07 -1.56 -7.46
N SER A 119 6.93 -2.67 -6.74
CA SER A 119 6.68 -4.01 -7.27
C SER A 119 5.52 -4.63 -6.53
N VAL A 120 4.62 -5.28 -7.26
CA VAL A 120 3.46 -5.97 -6.70
C VAL A 120 3.45 -7.41 -7.18
N SER A 121 3.43 -8.35 -6.24
CA SER A 121 3.32 -9.79 -6.51
C SER A 121 1.88 -10.25 -6.33
N TYR A 122 1.37 -10.93 -7.34
CA TYR A 122 0.02 -11.45 -7.41
C TYR A 122 0.01 -12.98 -7.46
N ASN A 123 -0.95 -13.57 -6.75
CA ASN A 123 -1.34 -14.96 -6.91
C ASN A 123 -2.49 -15.04 -7.92
N PRO A 124 -2.24 -15.45 -9.18
CA PRO A 124 -3.30 -15.52 -10.18
C PRO A 124 -4.31 -16.64 -9.94
N LYS A 125 -4.04 -17.58 -9.03
CA LYS A 125 -4.94 -18.71 -8.71
C LYS A 125 -5.96 -18.37 -7.63
N VAL A 126 -5.71 -17.33 -6.84
CA VAL A 126 -6.61 -16.89 -5.77
C VAL A 126 -7.24 -15.57 -6.17
N ARG A 127 -8.57 -15.50 -6.11
CA ARG A 127 -9.33 -14.29 -6.43
C ARG A 127 -9.90 -13.67 -5.16
N LEU A 128 -9.80 -12.36 -5.04
CA LEU A 128 -10.46 -11.55 -4.01
C LEU A 128 -11.22 -10.43 -4.73
N SER A 129 -12.54 -10.41 -4.61
CA SER A 129 -13.42 -9.49 -5.36
C SER A 129 -13.17 -9.47 -6.88
N GLY A 130 -12.87 -10.63 -7.46
CA GLY A 130 -12.61 -10.76 -8.90
C GLY A 130 -11.18 -10.42 -9.34
N LEU A 131 -10.33 -9.89 -8.45
CA LEU A 131 -8.93 -9.56 -8.71
C LEU A 131 -7.98 -10.66 -8.24
N PRO A 132 -6.83 -10.87 -8.90
CA PRO A 132 -5.74 -11.69 -8.35
C PRO A 132 -5.35 -11.21 -6.95
N ARG A 133 -5.12 -12.14 -6.01
CA ARG A 133 -4.71 -11.78 -4.66
C ARG A 133 -3.33 -11.13 -4.68
N ILE A 134 -3.22 -9.93 -4.12
CA ILE A 134 -1.93 -9.32 -3.81
C ILE A 134 -1.31 -10.07 -2.64
N GLU A 135 -0.07 -10.51 -2.79
CA GLU A 135 0.69 -11.18 -1.73
C GLU A 135 1.84 -10.33 -1.21
N GLN A 136 2.34 -9.39 -2.03
CA GLN A 136 3.45 -8.54 -1.66
C GLN A 136 3.39 -7.22 -2.42
N LEU A 137 3.67 -6.13 -1.71
CA LEU A 137 3.85 -4.78 -2.24
C LEU A 137 5.16 -4.24 -1.66
N GLU A 138 6.14 -3.97 -2.52
CA GLU A 138 7.43 -3.39 -2.13
C GLU A 138 7.69 -2.13 -2.90
N CYS A 139 8.15 -1.08 -2.22
CA CYS A 139 8.66 0.12 -2.87
C CYS A 139 10.07 0.44 -2.36
N LYS A 140 10.90 0.98 -3.26
CA LYS A 140 12.33 1.27 -3.05
C LYS A 140 12.65 2.64 -3.58
#